data_AF-X1INZ9-F1
#
_entry.id   AF-X1INZ9-F1
#
_cell.length_a   1.000
_cell.length_b   1.000
_cell.length_c   1.000
_cell.angle_alpha   90.00
_cell.angle_beta   90.00
_cell.angle_gamma   90.00
#
_symmetry.space_group_name_H-M   'P 1'
#
loop_
_entity.id
_entity.type
_entity.pdbx_description
1 polymer ?
#
loop_
_entity_poly.entity_id
_entity_poly.type
_entity_poly.pdbx_seq_one_letter_code
_entity_poly.pdbx_strand_id
1 'polypeptide(L)'
;MAYLDSVAEIEEKSLSEYAKKSIECVGRKTDLTPDPNRTEFQRDIHRILHSWPFRRLRNKAQVFYAPKNDHLCTRLEHALHVASISKTICKHLRLNCDLAEAISLAHDLGHPPFGHIGETILRGLHKNNHLPAFKHEAQSLRVIDRFLHNGEALNLTYEVRDGVVCHCGEKFVRRISPNRRKDIFSVEPSAARRQRPTTLEA
;
A
#
# COMPACT_ATOMS: atom_id res chain seq x y z
N MET A 1 -3.79 9.55 -30.49
CA MET A 1 -3.17 8.56 -29.58
C MET A 1 -4.06 8.45 -28.37
N ALA A 2 -4.41 7.24 -27.93
CA ALA A 2 -5.13 7.08 -26.67
C ALA A 2 -4.21 7.57 -25.54
N TYR A 3 -4.77 8.17 -24.48
CA TYR A 3 -3.98 8.70 -23.36
C TYR A 3 -3.01 7.64 -22.81
N LEU A 4 -3.46 6.39 -22.67
CA LEU A 4 -2.63 5.28 -22.17
C LEU A 4 -1.42 4.96 -23.06
N ASP A 5 -1.55 5.05 -24.38
CA ASP A 5 -0.43 4.83 -25.30
C ASP A 5 0.66 5.88 -25.07
N SER A 6 0.24 7.14 -24.87
CA SER A 6 1.19 8.22 -24.59
C SER A 6 1.89 8.05 -23.25
N VAL A 7 1.18 7.56 -22.21
CA VAL A 7 1.79 7.24 -20.91
C VAL A 7 2.80 6.11 -21.04
N ALA A 8 2.46 5.02 -21.76
CA ALA A 8 3.37 3.91 -21.97
C ALA A 8 4.65 4.34 -22.70
N GLU A 9 4.54 5.14 -23.76
CA GLU A 9 5.72 5.68 -24.46
C GLU A 9 6.59 6.58 -23.58
N ILE A 10 5.99 7.40 -22.72
CA ILE A 10 6.72 8.26 -21.78
C ILE A 10 7.43 7.39 -20.73
N GLU A 11 6.73 6.42 -20.14
CA GLU A 11 7.30 5.54 -19.13
C GLU A 11 8.47 4.73 -19.70
N GLU A 12 8.34 4.20 -20.91
CA GLU A 12 9.40 3.45 -21.60
C GLU A 12 10.71 4.26 -21.73
N LYS A 13 10.59 5.56 -22.04
CA LYS A 13 11.73 6.44 -22.28
C LYS A 13 12.30 7.06 -21.01
N SER A 14 11.48 7.21 -19.97
CA SER A 14 11.80 8.05 -18.81
C SER A 14 12.07 7.27 -17.52
N LEU A 15 11.46 6.09 -17.35
CA LEU A 15 11.65 5.28 -16.16
C LEU A 15 12.97 4.48 -16.22
N SER A 16 13.47 4.09 -15.06
CA SER A 16 14.60 3.16 -14.91
C SER A 16 14.23 1.77 -15.43
N GLU A 17 15.22 0.99 -15.87
CA GLU A 17 15.03 -0.43 -16.23
C GLU A 17 14.46 -1.26 -15.07
N TYR A 18 14.69 -0.84 -13.82
CA TYR A 18 14.19 -1.51 -12.61
C TYR A 18 12.79 -1.04 -12.21
N ALA A 19 12.23 -0.04 -12.89
CA ALA A 19 10.92 0.50 -12.53
C ALA A 19 9.79 -0.39 -13.07
N LYS A 20 8.80 -0.68 -12.24
CA LYS A 20 7.56 -1.32 -12.67
C LYS A 20 6.74 -0.37 -13.56
N LYS A 21 6.61 -0.68 -14.84
CA LYS A 21 5.80 0.12 -15.78
C LYS A 21 4.30 -0.13 -15.58
N SER A 22 3.48 0.88 -15.87
CA SER A 22 2.03 0.81 -15.72
C SER A 22 1.39 -0.19 -16.71
N ILE A 23 1.95 -0.32 -17.91
CA ILE A 23 1.46 -1.26 -18.93
C ILE A 23 1.77 -2.73 -18.60
N GLU A 24 2.76 -2.95 -17.73
CA GLU A 24 3.16 -4.28 -17.25
C GLU A 24 2.38 -4.70 -16.00
N CYS A 25 1.38 -3.92 -15.59
CA CYS A 25 0.54 -4.23 -14.43
C CYS A 25 -0.07 -5.64 -14.56
N VAL A 26 0.11 -6.45 -13.53
CA VAL A 26 -0.41 -7.82 -13.47
C VAL A 26 -1.94 -7.84 -13.37
N GLY A 27 -2.53 -6.78 -12.83
CA GLY A 27 -3.97 -6.63 -12.70
C GLY A 27 -4.48 -6.86 -11.29
N ARG A 28 -5.76 -7.25 -11.18
CA ARG A 28 -6.55 -7.27 -9.93
C ARG A 28 -7.14 -8.65 -9.69
N LYS A 29 -7.73 -8.90 -8.52
CA LYS A 29 -8.42 -10.18 -8.25
C LYS A 29 -9.70 -10.33 -9.06
N THR A 30 -10.45 -9.24 -9.17
CA THR A 30 -11.66 -9.16 -9.99
C THR A 30 -11.39 -8.20 -11.12
N ASP A 31 -11.57 -8.65 -12.36
CA ASP A 31 -11.37 -7.77 -13.51
C ASP A 31 -12.37 -6.63 -13.51
N LEU A 32 -11.90 -5.48 -13.98
CA LEU A 32 -12.70 -4.28 -14.16
C LEU A 32 -12.61 -3.85 -15.61
N THR A 33 -13.66 -3.22 -16.12
CA THR A 33 -13.59 -2.54 -17.41
C THR A 33 -12.40 -1.56 -17.39
N PRO A 34 -11.51 -1.62 -18.40
CA PRO A 34 -10.38 -0.69 -18.52
C PRO A 34 -10.85 0.76 -18.58
N ASP A 35 -10.09 1.67 -17.97
CA ASP A 35 -10.35 3.11 -18.03
C ASP A 35 -9.49 3.75 -19.13
N PRO A 36 -10.08 4.40 -20.14
CA PRO A 36 -9.31 4.96 -21.26
C PRO A 36 -8.41 6.15 -20.86
N ASN A 37 -8.64 6.74 -19.68
CA ASN A 37 -8.01 7.99 -19.24
C ASN A 37 -7.14 7.84 -17.99
N ARG A 38 -7.02 6.64 -17.42
CA ARG A 38 -6.24 6.41 -16.19
C ARG A 38 -5.51 5.09 -16.24
N THR A 39 -4.25 5.09 -15.81
CA THR A 39 -3.51 3.85 -15.57
C THR A 39 -4.09 3.09 -14.38
N GLU A 40 -3.78 1.80 -14.27
CA GLU A 40 -4.28 0.98 -13.16
C GLU A 40 -3.81 1.48 -11.78
N PHE A 41 -2.59 2.04 -11.69
CA PHE A 41 -2.08 2.63 -10.45
C PHE A 41 -2.78 3.97 -10.11
N GLN A 42 -3.10 4.80 -11.11
CA GLN A 42 -3.92 6.00 -10.91
C GLN A 42 -5.34 5.67 -10.46
N ARG A 43 -5.91 4.57 -10.98
CA ARG A 43 -7.21 4.06 -10.51
C ARG A 43 -7.13 3.62 -9.05
N ASP A 44 -6.02 3.00 -8.64
CA ASP A 44 -5.80 2.60 -7.24
C ASP A 44 -5.73 3.80 -6.30
N ILE A 45 -4.98 4.85 -6.65
CA ILE A 45 -4.91 6.09 -5.88
C ILE A 45 -6.32 6.62 -5.61
N HIS A 46 -7.14 6.76 -6.65
CA HIS A 46 -8.51 7.26 -6.51
C HIS A 46 -9.39 6.32 -5.65
N ARG A 47 -9.32 5.00 -5.86
CA ARG A 47 -10.04 4.03 -5.04
C ARG A 47 -9.69 4.17 -3.56
N ILE A 48 -8.41 4.35 -3.24
CA ILE A 48 -7.93 4.54 -1.86
C ILE A 48 -8.44 5.87 -1.28
N LEU A 49 -8.21 6.98 -1.97
CA LEU A 49 -8.56 8.33 -1.50
C LEU A 49 -10.06 8.48 -1.19
N HIS A 50 -10.92 7.88 -2.03
CA HIS A 50 -12.38 7.94 -1.84
C HIS A 50 -12.92 6.86 -0.90
N SER A 51 -12.06 5.96 -0.40
CA SER A 51 -12.48 4.85 0.45
C SER A 51 -12.85 5.28 1.88
N TRP A 52 -13.78 4.55 2.50
CA TRP A 52 -14.11 4.75 3.91
C TRP A 52 -12.93 4.39 4.84
N PRO A 53 -12.18 3.29 4.61
CA PRO A 53 -10.97 3.00 5.38
C PRO A 53 -9.97 4.17 5.42
N PHE A 54 -9.70 4.82 4.29
CA PHE A 54 -8.77 5.96 4.24
C PHE A 54 -9.32 7.16 5.02
N ARG A 55 -10.61 7.48 4.87
CA ARG A 55 -11.26 8.54 5.65
C ARG A 55 -11.20 8.31 7.16
N ARG A 56 -11.25 7.04 7.62
CA ARG A 56 -11.13 6.68 9.04
C ARG A 56 -9.75 7.01 9.62
N LEU A 57 -8.70 7.15 8.79
CA LEU A 57 -7.37 7.55 9.27
C LEU A 57 -7.36 8.94 9.89
N ARG A 58 -8.30 9.82 9.51
CA ARG A 58 -8.46 11.16 10.11
C ARG A 58 -8.64 11.09 11.63
N ASN A 59 -9.33 10.07 12.12
CA ASN A 59 -9.64 9.91 13.54
C ASN A 59 -8.73 8.89 14.22
N LYS A 60 -7.57 8.57 13.63
CA LYS A 60 -6.54 7.71 14.23
C LYS A 60 -5.29 8.55 14.49
N ALA A 61 -4.88 8.61 15.75
CA ALA A 61 -3.66 9.29 16.15
C ALA A 61 -2.40 8.60 15.56
N GLN A 62 -1.41 9.40 15.18
CA GLN A 62 -0.05 8.96 14.91
C GLN A 62 0.83 9.41 16.08
N VAL A 63 1.35 8.46 16.86
CA VAL A 63 2.20 8.67 18.05
C VAL A 63 1.51 9.33 19.25
N PHE A 64 0.88 10.49 19.11
CA PHE A 64 0.28 11.24 20.23
C PHE A 64 -1.24 11.38 20.12
N TYR A 65 -1.96 11.04 21.18
CA TYR A 65 -3.38 11.36 21.32
C TYR A 65 -3.52 12.65 22.15
N ALA A 66 -3.69 13.81 21.49
CA ALA A 66 -4.12 15.02 22.18
C ALA A 66 -5.27 15.70 21.40
N PRO A 67 -6.54 15.40 21.74
CA PRO A 67 -7.71 15.90 21.02
C PRO A 67 -7.92 17.43 21.13
N LYS A 68 -7.07 18.14 21.89
CA LYS A 68 -7.08 19.60 22.02
C LYS A 68 -5.99 20.28 21.18
N ASN A 69 -5.16 19.53 20.47
CA ASN A 69 -4.09 20.06 19.65
C ASN A 69 -4.28 19.59 18.21
N ASP A 70 -4.92 20.45 17.42
CA ASP A 70 -5.24 20.21 16.01
C ASP A 70 -3.99 20.13 15.12
N HIS A 71 -2.81 20.48 15.64
CA HIS A 71 -1.52 20.35 14.95
C HIS A 71 -0.84 18.99 15.15
N LEU A 72 -1.41 18.10 15.98
CA LEU A 72 -0.87 16.74 16.09
C LEU A 72 -1.24 15.90 14.88
N CYS A 73 -0.23 15.30 14.26
CA CYS A 73 -0.42 14.47 13.08
C CYS A 73 -1.35 13.29 13.36
N THR A 74 -2.40 13.22 12.57
CA THR A 74 -3.24 12.05 12.37
C THR A 74 -2.54 11.06 11.44
N ARG A 75 -3.04 9.82 11.38
CA ARG A 75 -2.57 8.86 10.37
C ARG A 75 -2.87 9.29 8.95
N LEU A 76 -3.94 10.07 8.75
CA LEU A 76 -4.26 10.60 7.44
C LEU A 76 -3.14 11.53 6.96
N GLU A 77 -2.72 12.48 7.80
CA GLU A 77 -1.61 13.38 7.48
C GLU A 77 -0.31 12.60 7.31
N HIS A 78 -0.04 11.63 8.17
CA HIS A 78 1.11 10.74 8.00
C HIS A 78 1.14 10.07 6.62
N ALA A 79 0.04 9.44 6.20
CA ALA A 79 -0.06 8.79 4.90
C ALA A 79 0.14 9.77 3.73
N LEU A 80 -0.39 11.00 3.84
CA LEU A 80 -0.19 12.06 2.85
C LEU A 80 1.27 12.54 2.79
N HIS A 81 1.93 12.69 3.93
CA HIS A 81 3.35 13.06 4.00
C HIS A 81 4.24 11.95 3.40
N VAL A 82 3.97 10.68 3.75
CA VAL A 82 4.68 9.53 3.18
C VAL A 82 4.50 9.48 1.67
N ALA A 83 3.27 9.69 1.16
CA ALA A 83 2.99 9.73 -0.28
C ALA A 83 3.75 10.87 -0.99
N SER A 84 3.80 12.06 -0.40
CA SER A 84 4.53 13.20 -0.97
C SER A 84 6.05 12.94 -1.04
N ILE A 85 6.63 12.41 0.04
CA ILE A 85 8.06 12.10 0.11
C ILE A 85 8.41 10.93 -0.82
N SER A 86 7.58 9.87 -0.85
CA SER A 86 7.83 8.70 -1.70
C SER A 86 7.79 9.04 -3.18
N LYS A 87 6.86 9.90 -3.62
CA LYS A 87 6.85 10.43 -5.00
C LYS A 87 8.13 11.20 -5.31
N THR A 88 8.60 12.03 -4.38
CA THR A 88 9.83 12.81 -4.58
C THR A 88 11.03 11.89 -4.76
N ILE A 89 11.15 10.85 -3.91
CA ILE A 89 12.22 9.85 -4.02
C ILE A 89 12.12 9.09 -5.34
N CYS A 90 10.93 8.57 -5.67
CA CYS A 90 10.71 7.80 -6.90
C CYS A 90 11.00 8.62 -8.15
N LYS A 91 10.63 9.90 -8.18
CA LYS A 91 10.94 10.80 -9.30
C LYS A 91 12.44 10.94 -9.55
N HIS A 92 13.24 11.09 -8.49
CA HIS A 92 14.71 11.18 -8.62
C HIS A 92 15.36 9.85 -9.01
N LEU A 93 14.75 8.73 -8.61
CA LEU A 93 15.20 7.39 -8.98
C LEU A 93 14.60 6.89 -10.31
N ARG A 94 13.78 7.70 -10.97
CA ARG A 94 13.03 7.32 -12.19
C ARG A 94 12.19 6.05 -11.99
N LEU A 95 11.57 5.91 -10.82
CA LEU A 95 10.63 4.83 -10.50
C LEU A 95 9.18 5.29 -10.75
N ASN A 96 8.25 4.33 -10.81
CA ASN A 96 6.83 4.62 -11.02
C ASN A 96 6.23 5.35 -9.80
N CYS A 97 5.96 6.65 -9.99
CA CYS A 97 5.48 7.53 -8.93
C CYS A 97 4.02 7.23 -8.53
N ASP A 98 3.19 6.79 -9.47
CA ASP A 98 1.78 6.49 -9.21
C ASP A 98 1.66 5.20 -8.38
N LEU A 99 2.48 4.19 -8.69
CA LEU A 99 2.56 2.97 -7.87
C LEU A 99 3.03 3.29 -6.44
N ALA A 100 4.09 4.09 -6.29
CA ALA A 100 4.63 4.46 -4.99
C ALA A 100 3.62 5.27 -4.14
N GLU A 101 2.89 6.19 -4.76
CA GLU A 101 1.81 6.95 -4.11
C GLU A 101 0.68 6.02 -3.66
N ALA A 102 0.19 5.13 -4.52
CA ALA A 102 -0.86 4.19 -4.17
C ALA A 102 -0.48 3.31 -2.97
N ILE A 103 0.74 2.76 -2.96
CA ILE A 103 1.26 1.98 -1.82
C ILE A 103 1.30 2.85 -0.56
N SER A 104 1.83 4.08 -0.67
CA SER A 104 1.97 5.01 0.45
C SER A 104 0.62 5.41 1.06
N LEU A 105 -0.42 5.58 0.26
CA LEU A 105 -1.75 5.90 0.76
C LEU A 105 -2.45 4.71 1.43
N ALA A 106 -2.16 3.49 0.97
CA ALA A 106 -2.81 2.26 1.43
C ALA A 106 -2.09 1.56 2.60
N HIS A 107 -0.81 1.86 2.85
CA HIS A 107 0.04 1.08 3.77
C HIS A 107 -0.57 0.95 5.18
N ASP A 108 -1.18 2.02 5.67
CA ASP A 108 -1.64 2.16 7.05
C ASP A 108 -3.15 1.94 7.26
N LEU A 109 -3.89 1.47 6.24
CA LEU A 109 -5.34 1.28 6.31
C LEU A 109 -5.77 0.31 7.43
N GLY A 110 -4.96 -0.70 7.70
CA GLY A 110 -5.18 -1.75 8.69
C GLY A 110 -4.79 -1.39 10.11
N HIS A 111 -4.21 -0.22 10.35
CA HIS A 111 -3.68 0.10 11.66
C HIS A 111 -4.81 0.16 12.71
N PRO A 112 -4.69 -0.54 13.86
CA PRO A 112 -5.69 -0.46 14.92
C PRO A 112 -5.73 0.93 15.56
N PRO A 113 -6.81 1.25 16.32
CA PRO A 113 -6.82 2.40 17.22
C PRO A 113 -5.59 2.42 18.14
N PHE A 114 -5.16 3.60 18.59
CA PHE A 114 -4.07 3.78 19.55
C PHE A 114 -2.69 3.27 19.10
N GLY A 115 -2.26 3.49 17.86
CA GLY A 115 -0.83 3.27 17.59
C GLY A 115 -0.37 1.81 17.65
N HIS A 116 0.93 1.67 17.85
CA HIS A 116 1.59 0.40 18.19
C HIS A 116 1.10 -0.19 19.52
N ILE A 117 0.52 0.61 20.42
CA ILE A 117 -0.07 0.11 21.66
C ILE A 117 -1.26 -0.80 21.33
N GLY A 118 -2.18 -0.33 20.48
CA GLY A 118 -3.30 -1.14 20.01
C GLY A 118 -2.84 -2.40 19.29
N GLU A 119 -1.77 -2.30 18.49
CA GLU A 119 -1.17 -3.47 17.82
C GLU A 119 -0.62 -4.48 18.83
N THR A 120 0.07 -4.02 19.87
CA THR A 120 0.66 -4.85 20.92
C THR A 120 -0.42 -5.58 21.72
N ILE A 121 -1.50 -4.87 22.08
CA ILE A 121 -2.65 -5.45 22.78
C ILE A 121 -3.31 -6.53 21.90
N LEU A 122 -3.60 -6.22 20.63
CA LEU A 122 -4.20 -7.20 19.71
C LEU A 122 -3.30 -8.41 19.50
N ARG A 123 -1.98 -8.23 19.43
CA ARG A 123 -1.02 -9.33 19.32
C ARG A 123 -1.08 -10.25 20.55
N GLY A 124 -1.21 -9.67 21.76
CA GLY A 124 -1.41 -10.42 23.00
C GLY A 124 -2.72 -11.19 23.02
N LEU A 125 -3.83 -10.56 22.62
CA LEU A 125 -5.14 -11.20 22.51
C LEU A 125 -5.14 -12.34 21.49
N HIS A 126 -4.54 -12.13 20.31
CA HIS A 126 -4.40 -13.18 19.31
C HIS A 126 -3.63 -14.38 19.86
N LYS A 127 -2.51 -14.14 20.56
CA LYS A 127 -1.73 -15.20 21.21
C LYS A 127 -2.57 -15.99 22.23
N ASN A 128 -3.32 -15.30 23.07
CA ASN A 128 -4.15 -15.92 24.11
C ASN A 128 -5.33 -16.74 23.54
N ASN A 129 -5.77 -16.42 22.31
CA ASN A 129 -6.87 -17.10 21.64
C ASN A 129 -6.41 -18.06 20.53
N HIS A 130 -5.12 -18.41 20.49
CA HIS A 130 -4.54 -19.28 19.45
C HIS A 130 -4.79 -18.81 18.00
N LEU A 131 -4.83 -17.49 17.79
CA LEU A 131 -4.98 -16.86 16.48
C LEU A 131 -3.62 -16.47 15.87
N PRO A 132 -3.50 -16.35 14.53
CA PRO A 132 -2.30 -15.84 13.87
C PRO A 132 -1.93 -14.44 14.41
N ALA A 133 -0.63 -14.16 14.61
CA ALA A 133 -0.20 -12.88 15.19
C ALA A 133 -0.73 -11.66 14.42
N PHE A 134 -1.34 -10.71 15.14
CA PHE A 134 -1.79 -9.45 14.55
C PHE A 134 -0.60 -8.63 14.01
N LYS A 135 -0.76 -8.15 12.77
CA LYS A 135 0.16 -7.28 12.03
C LYS A 135 -0.67 -6.25 11.26
N HIS A 136 -0.31 -4.97 11.34
CA HIS A 136 -1.11 -3.94 10.68
C HIS A 136 -1.05 -4.06 9.15
N GLU A 137 0.08 -4.48 8.57
CA GLU A 137 0.26 -4.68 7.12
C GLU A 137 -0.67 -5.78 6.60
N ALA A 138 -0.75 -6.89 7.35
CA ALA A 138 -1.68 -7.99 7.07
C ALA A 138 -3.14 -7.52 7.14
N GLN A 139 -3.43 -6.69 8.15
CA GLN A 139 -4.75 -6.11 8.33
C GLN A 139 -5.07 -5.08 7.22
N SER A 140 -4.09 -4.34 6.71
CA SER A 140 -4.25 -3.40 5.60
C SER A 140 -4.64 -4.16 4.33
N LEU A 141 -3.98 -5.27 4.04
CA LEU A 141 -4.37 -6.15 2.94
C LEU A 141 -5.79 -6.71 3.13
N ARG A 142 -6.12 -7.19 4.33
CA ARG A 142 -7.49 -7.64 4.64
C ARG A 142 -8.50 -6.53 4.42
N VAL A 143 -8.16 -5.28 4.73
CA VAL A 143 -9.03 -4.13 4.52
C VAL A 143 -9.28 -3.87 3.05
N ILE A 144 -8.22 -3.92 2.25
CA ILE A 144 -8.27 -3.77 0.79
C ILE A 144 -9.15 -4.86 0.15
N ASP A 145 -8.98 -6.11 0.59
CA ASP A 145 -9.60 -7.27 -0.04
C ASP A 145 -11.02 -7.57 0.47
N ARG A 146 -11.38 -7.17 1.70
CA ARG A 146 -12.64 -7.60 2.35
C ARG A 146 -13.54 -6.49 2.86
N PHE A 147 -13.03 -5.29 3.17
CA PHE A 147 -13.91 -4.23 3.65
C PHE A 147 -14.52 -3.47 2.48
N LEU A 148 -15.84 -3.45 2.49
CA LEU A 148 -16.64 -2.92 1.41
C LEU A 148 -16.69 -1.39 1.49
N HIS A 149 -16.28 -0.73 0.41
CA HIS A 149 -16.67 0.63 0.09
C HIS A 149 -17.97 0.57 -0.71
N ASN A 150 -19.07 1.09 -0.16
CA ASN A 150 -20.39 1.09 -0.81
C ASN A 150 -20.85 -0.30 -1.31
N GLY A 151 -20.45 -1.39 -0.64
CA GLY A 151 -20.80 -2.76 -1.03
C GLY A 151 -19.73 -3.55 -1.79
N GLU A 152 -18.58 -2.94 -2.14
CA GLU A 152 -17.50 -3.60 -2.89
C GLU A 152 -16.12 -3.42 -2.26
N ALA A 153 -15.26 -4.45 -2.34
CA ALA A 153 -13.86 -4.34 -1.91
C ALA A 153 -13.09 -3.31 -2.75
N LEU A 154 -11.97 -2.79 -2.23
CA LEU A 154 -11.15 -1.84 -3.00
C LEU A 154 -10.55 -2.48 -4.25
N ASN A 155 -10.33 -3.80 -4.24
CA ASN A 155 -9.88 -4.58 -5.40
C ASN A 155 -8.68 -3.91 -6.11
N LEU A 156 -7.66 -3.54 -5.33
CA LEU A 156 -6.46 -2.86 -5.83
C LEU A 156 -5.60 -3.82 -6.65
N THR A 157 -4.69 -3.26 -7.45
CA THR A 157 -3.72 -4.03 -8.25
C THR A 157 -2.83 -4.91 -7.36
N TYR A 158 -2.30 -5.99 -7.94
CA TYR A 158 -1.36 -6.88 -7.28
C TYR A 158 -0.16 -6.10 -6.70
N GLU A 159 0.42 -5.20 -7.47
CA GLU A 159 1.62 -4.43 -7.12
C GLU A 159 1.38 -3.56 -5.89
N VAL A 160 0.24 -2.89 -5.82
CA VAL A 160 -0.14 -2.09 -4.66
C VAL A 160 -0.35 -2.99 -3.44
N ARG A 161 -1.04 -4.12 -3.60
CA ARG A 161 -1.25 -5.10 -2.53
C ARG A 161 0.08 -5.68 -2.01
N ASP A 162 1.00 -5.99 -2.91
CA ASP A 162 2.33 -6.50 -2.58
C ASP A 162 3.17 -5.45 -1.84
N GLY A 163 3.17 -4.21 -2.33
CA GLY A 163 3.84 -3.09 -1.68
C GLY A 163 3.30 -2.83 -0.26
N VAL A 164 1.98 -2.91 -0.08
CA VAL A 164 1.32 -2.78 1.23
C VAL A 164 1.68 -3.91 2.18
N VAL A 165 1.97 -5.12 1.71
CA VAL A 165 2.41 -6.19 2.61
C VAL A 165 3.93 -6.16 2.87
N CYS A 166 4.69 -5.65 1.91
CA CYS A 166 6.15 -5.64 1.97
C CYS A 166 6.74 -4.41 2.64
N HIS A 167 5.98 -3.33 2.83
CA HIS A 167 6.48 -2.18 3.58
C HIS A 167 6.78 -2.61 5.02
N CYS A 168 8.04 -2.44 5.44
CA CYS A 168 8.44 -2.76 6.80
C CYS A 168 9.44 -1.70 7.26
N GLY A 169 8.93 -0.66 7.93
CA GLY A 169 9.76 0.40 8.50
C GLY A 169 10.49 -0.01 9.79
N GLU A 170 10.06 -1.11 10.43
CA GLU A 170 10.57 -1.53 11.76
C GLU A 170 11.86 -2.37 11.69
N LYS A 171 12.41 -2.63 10.50
CA LYS A 171 13.66 -3.39 10.35
C LYS A 171 14.71 -2.61 9.60
N PHE A 172 15.88 -2.52 10.21
CA PHE A 172 17.07 -1.99 9.55
C PHE A 172 17.64 -3.04 8.57
N VAL A 173 17.11 -3.07 7.35
CA VAL A 173 17.59 -3.96 6.29
C VAL A 173 18.55 -3.18 5.39
N ARG A 174 19.82 -3.60 5.32
CA ARG A 174 20.84 -2.94 4.49
C ARG A 174 20.74 -3.25 2.99
N ARG A 175 20.03 -4.32 2.61
CA ARG A 175 19.85 -4.74 1.22
C ARG A 175 18.48 -5.36 1.00
N ILE A 176 17.79 -4.88 -0.02
CA ILE A 176 16.53 -5.40 -0.55
C ILE A 176 16.88 -6.21 -1.81
N SER A 177 16.15 -7.29 -2.08
CA SER A 177 16.31 -8.09 -3.30
C SER A 177 14.93 -8.56 -3.75
N PRO A 178 14.61 -8.59 -5.06
CA PRO A 178 13.30 -9.01 -5.52
C PRO A 178 13.04 -10.49 -5.23
N ASN A 179 11.79 -10.84 -4.93
CA ASN A 179 11.39 -12.24 -4.75
C ASN A 179 10.57 -12.68 -5.98
N ARG A 180 11.25 -13.38 -6.89
CA ARG A 180 10.70 -13.83 -8.18
C ARG A 180 9.83 -15.09 -8.08
N ARG A 181 9.63 -15.64 -6.87
CA ARG A 181 8.83 -16.86 -6.63
C ARG A 181 7.47 -16.58 -5.99
N LYS A 182 7.07 -15.31 -5.86
CA LYS A 182 5.77 -14.97 -5.27
C LYS A 182 4.65 -15.41 -6.19
N ASP A 183 3.58 -15.91 -5.58
CA ASP A 183 2.32 -16.13 -6.27
C ASP A 183 1.63 -14.77 -6.48
N ILE A 184 1.26 -14.50 -7.73
CA ILE A 184 0.57 -13.28 -8.14
C ILE A 184 -0.88 -13.24 -7.65
N PHE A 185 -1.48 -14.39 -7.33
CA PHE A 185 -2.87 -14.49 -6.89
C PHE A 185 -3.02 -14.50 -5.37
N SER A 186 -1.99 -14.97 -4.65
CA SER A 186 -1.94 -14.95 -3.18
C SER A 186 -0.85 -14.01 -2.65
N VAL A 187 -1.25 -12.76 -2.41
CA VAL A 187 -0.48 -11.87 -1.54
C VAL A 187 -0.76 -12.33 -0.11
N GLU A 188 0.15 -13.11 0.46
CA GLU A 188 0.08 -13.52 1.87
C GLU A 188 0.96 -12.61 2.73
N PRO A 189 0.47 -12.15 3.89
CA PRO A 189 1.31 -11.45 4.85
C PRO A 189 2.44 -12.39 5.29
N SER A 190 3.68 -12.06 4.96
CA SER A 190 4.83 -12.91 5.28
C SER A 190 4.81 -13.32 6.77
N ALA A 191 4.51 -14.60 7.03
CA ALA A 191 4.48 -15.17 8.36
C ALA A 191 5.86 -15.00 9.03
N ALA A 192 6.92 -15.13 8.25
CA ALA A 192 8.29 -14.97 8.68
C ALA A 192 8.76 -13.52 8.52
N ARG A 193 8.81 -12.77 9.63
CA ARG A 193 9.56 -11.50 9.75
C ARG A 193 11.06 -11.60 9.35
N ARG A 194 11.56 -12.76 8.92
CA ARG A 194 12.96 -13.01 8.54
C ARG A 194 13.25 -12.89 7.05
N GLN A 195 12.24 -12.79 6.18
CA GLN A 195 12.50 -12.52 4.76
C GLN A 195 12.56 -11.00 4.54
N ARG A 196 13.53 -10.59 3.71
CA ARG A 196 13.73 -9.19 3.30
C ARG A 196 12.41 -8.66 2.71
N PRO A 197 12.09 -7.35 2.86
CA PRO A 197 11.06 -6.75 2.01
C PRO A 197 11.50 -7.02 0.57
N THR A 198 10.60 -7.54 -0.25
CA THR A 198 10.92 -8.01 -1.60
C THR A 198 9.73 -7.61 -2.47
N THR A 199 9.87 -6.66 -3.38
CA THR A 199 8.86 -6.42 -4.43
C THR A 199 9.06 -7.47 -5.53
N LEU A 200 7.99 -7.90 -6.20
CA LEU A 200 8.11 -8.66 -7.44
C LEU A 200 8.35 -7.67 -8.58
N GLU A 201 9.61 -7.41 -8.87
CA GLU A 201 10.03 -6.69 -10.08
C GLU A 201 10.63 -7.73 -11.05
N ALA A 202 10.14 -7.70 -12.29
CA ALA A 202 10.59 -8.55 -13.39
C ALA A 202 12.05 -8.22 -13.76
#